data_AF-A0A7J5EY31-F1
#
_entry.id   AF-A0A7J5EY31-F1
#
_cell.length_a   1.000
_cell.length_b   1.000
_cell.length_c   1.000
_cell.angle_alpha   90.00
_cell.angle_beta   90.00
_cell.angle_gamma   90.00
#
_symmetry.space_group_name_H-M   'P 1'
#
loop_
_entity.id
_entity.type
_entity.pdbx_description
1 polymer ?
#
loop_
_entity_poly.entity_id
_entity_poly.type
_entity_poly.pdbx_seq_one_letter_code
_entity_poly.pdbx_strand_id
1 'polypeptide(L)'
;MNCAVCDLRPVEMGHLCEDCREEIAGPPGLVPEQILATSAKPTGAVLIDPWGRPHPLDARTLIGRQLEGAGVCVLEGSVSRHHAHLSYDPVKKSWSLRDLGSVNGTLINDHELHEASTTLRAGDRIHVGQVGFYFLPDGANLPPVTLDPAAANTLRPSDRVAAPPSPGLTQVEAAEFDSENTDVGLPHLTMRLNEPTGGGGGLVEIDGKHVQLTTTQFEFFALLVRRMASEETQPHLVRGFVRTSELIGDLSWDTREPGDNHVKQLVRRVRRALVKAEVGDLIESRHRFGYRLRVVPHLES
;
A
#
# COMPACT_ATOMS: atom_id res chain seq x y z
N MET A 1 -16.82 10.32 3.84
CA MET A 1 -16.19 11.35 4.70
C MET A 1 -14.97 11.90 3.97
N ASN A 2 -14.58 13.13 4.25
CA ASN A 2 -13.37 13.73 3.72
C ASN A 2 -12.15 13.40 4.59
N CYS A 3 -10.97 13.46 3.99
CA CYS A 3 -9.69 13.24 4.66
C CYS A 3 -9.55 14.14 5.90
N ALA A 4 -9.21 13.56 7.05
CA ALA A 4 -9.07 14.29 8.31
C ALA A 4 -7.91 15.29 8.33
N VAL A 5 -7.00 15.21 7.36
CA VAL A 5 -5.81 16.06 7.27
C VAL A 5 -6.01 17.20 6.27
N CYS A 6 -6.39 16.88 5.02
CA CYS A 6 -6.52 17.89 3.98
C CYS A 6 -7.95 18.42 3.78
N ASP A 7 -8.98 17.68 4.20
CA ASP A 7 -10.41 17.98 3.97
C ASP A 7 -10.84 18.19 2.49
N LEU A 8 -9.93 17.99 1.54
CA LEU A 8 -10.17 18.27 0.11
C LEU A 8 -10.70 17.05 -0.66
N ARG A 9 -10.50 15.84 -0.13
CA ARG A 9 -10.70 14.58 -0.87
C ARG A 9 -11.39 13.51 -0.04
N PRO A 10 -12.11 12.58 -0.69
CA PRO A 10 -12.72 11.46 0.01
C PRO A 10 -11.66 10.59 0.68
N VAL A 11 -12.00 10.03 1.84
CA VAL A 11 -11.19 9.04 2.55
C VAL A 11 -11.15 7.75 1.74
N GLU A 12 -9.96 7.16 1.62
CA GLU A 12 -9.75 5.85 1.02
C GLU A 12 -9.28 4.80 2.03
N MET A 13 -8.55 5.21 3.07
CA MET A 13 -8.07 4.31 4.11
C MET A 13 -8.08 4.99 5.48
N GLY A 14 -8.81 4.38 6.42
CA GLY A 14 -8.95 4.92 7.78
C GLY A 14 -9.55 6.31 7.77
N HIS A 15 -8.72 7.33 8.01
CA HIS A 15 -9.08 8.75 7.96
C HIS A 15 -8.34 9.56 6.89
N LEU A 16 -7.58 8.90 6.00
CA LEU A 16 -6.74 9.53 5.00
C LEU A 16 -7.24 9.28 3.57
N CYS A 17 -7.00 10.25 2.70
CA CYS A 17 -7.06 10.06 1.24
C CYS A 17 -5.72 9.51 0.72
N GLU A 18 -5.69 9.12 -0.57
CA GLU A 18 -4.53 8.54 -1.25
C GLU A 18 -3.23 9.35 -1.03
N ASP A 19 -3.15 10.62 -1.47
CA ASP A 19 -1.85 11.31 -1.39
C ASP A 19 -1.44 11.64 0.05
N CYS A 20 -2.38 11.95 0.95
CA CYS A 20 -2.00 12.19 2.35
C CYS A 20 -1.33 10.93 2.92
N ARG A 21 -1.88 9.75 2.61
CA ARG A 21 -1.26 8.48 2.98
C ARG A 21 0.12 8.30 2.34
N GLU A 22 0.30 8.67 1.07
CA GLU A 22 1.59 8.55 0.40
C GLU A 22 2.68 9.44 1.05
N GLU A 23 2.32 10.63 1.52
CA GLU A 23 3.27 11.58 2.14
C GLU A 23 3.86 11.11 3.46
N ILE A 24 3.20 10.20 4.17
CA ILE A 24 3.68 9.65 5.45
C ILE A 24 4.00 8.15 5.35
N ALA A 25 4.12 7.61 4.13
CA ALA A 25 4.32 6.18 3.92
C ALA A 25 5.60 5.68 4.62
N GLY A 26 5.45 4.67 5.48
CA GLY A 26 6.56 4.05 6.20
C GLY A 26 7.44 3.14 5.32
N PRO A 27 8.49 2.52 5.88
CA PRO A 27 9.43 1.70 5.14
C PRO A 27 8.88 0.32 4.72
N PRO A 28 9.54 -0.36 3.76
CA PRO A 28 9.24 -1.74 3.36
C PRO A 28 9.04 -2.67 4.56
N GLY A 29 7.91 -3.38 4.61
CA GLY A 29 7.62 -4.33 5.69
C GLY A 29 7.01 -3.75 6.96
N LEU A 30 6.86 -2.41 7.08
CA LEU A 30 6.07 -1.84 8.17
C LEU A 30 4.60 -2.28 8.05
N VAL A 31 4.06 -2.88 9.10
CA VAL A 31 2.65 -3.30 9.23
C VAL A 31 1.95 -2.51 10.36
N PRO A 32 0.61 -2.37 10.33
CA PRO A 32 -0.12 -1.59 11.33
C PRO A 32 0.10 -2.05 12.78
N GLU A 33 0.33 -3.35 12.98
CA GLU A 33 0.54 -3.97 14.29
C GLU A 33 1.87 -3.56 14.92
N GLN A 34 2.81 -3.03 14.13
CA GLN A 34 4.08 -2.49 14.63
C GLN A 34 3.93 -1.09 15.22
N ILE A 35 2.77 -0.42 15.04
CA ILE A 35 2.47 0.86 15.67
C ILE A 35 1.41 0.63 16.73
N LEU A 36 1.82 0.77 17.98
CA LEU A 36 0.97 0.56 19.15
C LEU A 36 0.94 1.84 19.98
N ALA A 37 -0.24 2.27 20.40
CA ALA A 37 -0.38 3.40 21.30
C ALA A 37 -1.06 2.96 22.60
N THR A 38 -0.52 3.43 23.72
CA THR A 38 -1.13 3.30 25.03
C THR A 38 -1.26 4.69 25.62
N SER A 39 -2.46 5.08 26.02
CA SER A 39 -2.76 6.40 26.60
C SER A 39 -3.51 6.20 27.91
N ALA A 40 -3.10 6.90 28.96
CA ALA A 40 -3.75 6.86 30.27
C ALA A 40 -4.68 8.06 30.49
N LYS A 41 -4.33 9.22 29.93
CA LYS A 41 -5.06 10.49 30.07
C LYS A 41 -5.05 11.23 28.74
N PRO A 42 -5.84 10.76 27.75
CA PRO A 42 -5.85 11.35 26.42
C PRO A 42 -6.30 12.81 26.49
N THR A 43 -5.56 13.66 25.80
CA THR A 43 -5.81 15.11 25.71
C THR A 43 -6.81 15.48 24.62
N GLY A 44 -7.11 14.53 23.73
CA GLY A 44 -7.89 14.74 22.50
C GLY A 44 -7.03 14.91 21.25
N ALA A 45 -5.73 15.14 21.40
CA ALA A 45 -4.79 15.11 20.27
C ALA A 45 -4.46 13.67 19.86
N VAL A 46 -4.16 13.48 18.58
CA VAL A 46 -3.83 12.18 17.99
C VAL A 46 -2.67 12.29 17.01
N LEU A 47 -1.93 11.20 16.83
CA LEU A 47 -1.12 10.95 15.64
C LEU A 47 -1.88 10.01 14.71
N ILE A 48 -2.02 10.39 13.44
CA ILE A 48 -2.60 9.51 12.42
C ILE A 48 -1.46 8.79 11.71
N ASP A 49 -1.51 7.46 11.69
CA ASP A 49 -0.52 6.61 11.03
C ASP A 49 -0.80 6.41 9.51
N PRO A 50 0.07 5.71 8.76
CA PRO A 50 -0.10 5.49 7.32
C PRO A 50 -1.32 4.66 6.91
N TRP A 51 -2.04 4.05 7.85
CA TRP A 51 -3.31 3.36 7.62
C TRP A 51 -4.51 4.20 8.06
N GLY A 52 -4.28 5.47 8.38
CA GLY A 52 -5.30 6.38 8.83
C GLY A 52 -5.80 6.10 10.24
N ARG A 53 -5.09 5.29 11.05
CA ARG A 53 -5.50 5.00 12.42
C ARG A 53 -5.08 6.15 13.34
N PRO A 54 -5.99 6.68 14.17
CA PRO A 54 -5.65 7.68 15.17
C PRO A 54 -5.07 7.02 16.43
N HIS A 55 -3.91 7.51 16.85
CA HIS A 55 -3.21 7.09 18.06
C HIS A 55 -3.30 8.22 19.11
N PRO A 56 -4.04 8.03 20.21
CA PRO A 56 -4.29 9.10 21.18
C PRO A 56 -3.02 9.52 21.94
N LEU A 57 -2.94 10.81 22.24
CA LEU A 57 -1.81 11.42 22.93
C LEU A 57 -2.17 11.91 24.34
N ASP A 58 -1.33 11.53 25.29
CA ASP A 58 -1.30 12.13 26.63
C ASP A 58 -0.49 13.44 26.59
N ALA A 59 -0.69 14.32 27.58
CA ALA A 59 0.01 15.62 27.65
C ALA A 59 1.55 15.50 27.64
N ARG A 60 2.08 14.33 28.01
CA ARG A 60 3.44 13.92 27.73
C ARG A 60 3.38 12.56 27.05
N THR A 61 3.86 12.49 25.83
CA THR A 61 3.83 11.25 25.05
C THR A 61 5.22 10.96 24.51
N LEU A 62 5.78 9.82 24.92
CA LEU A 62 7.03 9.31 24.37
C LEU A 62 6.74 8.57 23.06
N ILE A 63 7.55 8.82 22.04
CA ILE A 63 7.58 8.06 20.79
C ILE A 63 8.91 7.31 20.75
N GLY A 64 8.86 6.02 20.47
CA GLY A 64 10.06 5.21 20.35
C GLY A 64 9.77 3.74 20.13
N ARG A 65 10.83 2.95 19.96
CA ARG A 65 10.71 1.51 19.76
C ARG A 65 10.50 0.73 21.05
N GLN A 66 10.78 1.34 22.20
CA GLN A 66 10.58 0.75 23.51
C GLN A 66 9.96 1.80 24.43
N LEU A 67 8.84 1.47 25.05
CA LEU A 67 8.17 2.35 25.99
C LEU A 67 8.31 1.84 27.41
N GLU A 68 8.56 2.77 28.34
CA GLU A 68 8.42 2.56 29.78
C GLU A 68 7.10 3.23 30.24
N GLY A 69 5.96 2.78 29.69
CA GLY A 69 4.63 3.30 30.04
C GLY A 69 3.78 3.76 28.86
N ALA A 70 2.93 4.76 29.08
CA ALA A 70 2.04 5.34 28.07
C ALA A 70 2.85 6.09 27.00
N GLY A 71 2.49 5.90 25.73
CA GLY A 71 3.13 6.52 24.59
C GLY A 71 2.80 5.81 23.26
N VAL A 72 3.58 6.14 22.23
CA VAL A 72 3.48 5.54 20.89
C VAL A 72 4.72 4.68 20.63
N CYS A 73 4.52 3.37 20.58
CA CYS A 73 5.54 2.37 20.32
C CYS A 73 5.58 2.06 18.84
N VAL A 74 6.75 2.21 18.22
CA VAL A 74 6.97 1.93 16.79
C VAL A 74 8.04 0.85 16.65
N LEU A 75 7.62 -0.38 16.38
CA LEU A 75 8.47 -1.58 16.30
C LEU A 75 9.20 -1.68 14.95
N GLU A 76 9.93 -0.63 14.58
CA GLU A 76 10.63 -0.51 13.30
C GLU A 76 12.11 -0.13 13.53
N GLY A 77 13.03 -0.71 12.75
CA GLY A 77 14.47 -0.65 12.99
C GLY A 77 15.09 0.74 12.90
N SER A 78 14.51 1.65 12.12
CA SER A 78 14.94 3.05 12.05
C SER A 78 14.55 3.86 13.28
N VAL A 79 13.64 3.36 14.13
CA VAL A 79 13.19 4.05 15.33
C VAL A 79 14.07 3.69 16.54
N SER A 80 14.62 4.74 17.17
CA SER A 80 15.38 4.61 18.42
C SER A 80 14.48 4.20 19.59
N ARG A 81 15.07 3.59 20.65
CA ARG A 81 14.32 3.15 21.83
C ARG A 81 13.50 4.29 22.44
N HIS A 82 14.16 5.42 22.71
CA HIS A 82 13.57 6.70 23.06
C HIS A 82 13.87 7.63 21.89
N HIS A 83 12.90 7.88 21.01
CA HIS A 83 13.15 8.60 19.76
C HIS A 83 12.83 10.07 19.90
N ALA A 84 11.57 10.38 20.25
CA ALA A 84 11.09 11.73 20.37
C ALA A 84 10.07 11.84 21.50
N HIS A 85 9.83 13.06 21.95
CA HIS A 85 8.90 13.34 23.03
C HIS A 85 7.98 14.49 22.64
N LEU A 86 6.68 14.23 22.73
CA LEU A 86 5.62 15.21 22.57
C LEU A 86 5.24 15.77 23.94
N SER A 87 5.01 17.08 24.00
CA SER A 87 4.58 17.77 25.21
C SER A 87 3.49 18.79 24.90
N TYR A 88 2.45 18.78 25.71
CA TYR A 88 1.37 19.76 25.66
C TYR A 88 1.57 20.82 26.76
N ASP A 89 1.60 22.09 26.37
CA ASP A 89 1.56 23.22 27.30
C ASP A 89 0.09 23.67 27.46
N PRO A 90 -0.54 23.43 28.63
CA PRO A 90 -1.95 23.79 28.84
C PRO A 90 -2.17 25.31 28.94
N VAL A 91 -1.14 26.09 29.27
CA VAL A 91 -1.24 27.56 29.36
C VAL A 91 -1.25 28.17 27.97
N LYS A 92 -0.33 27.72 27.11
CA LYS A 92 -0.23 28.18 25.72
C LYS A 92 -1.16 27.44 24.77
N LYS A 93 -1.77 26.34 25.22
CA LYS A 93 -2.57 25.40 24.42
C LYS A 93 -1.83 24.92 23.17
N SER A 94 -0.52 24.72 23.29
CA SER A 94 0.36 24.40 22.18
C SER A 94 1.06 23.07 22.40
N TRP A 95 1.23 22.31 21.33
CA TRP A 95 2.04 21.10 21.31
C TRP A 95 3.46 21.39 20.88
N SER A 96 4.41 20.68 21.46
CA SER A 96 5.79 20.72 21.02
C SER A 96 6.38 19.32 20.89
N LEU A 97 7.26 19.16 19.91
CA LEU A 97 8.02 17.95 19.64
C LEU A 97 9.50 18.21 19.91
N ARG A 98 10.15 17.26 20.56
CA ARG A 98 11.60 17.25 20.80
C ARG A 98 12.16 15.89 20.39
N ASP A 99 13.24 15.90 19.62
CA ASP A 99 14.06 14.70 19.38
C ASP A 99 14.94 14.40 20.61
N LEU A 100 15.10 13.13 20.95
CA LEU A 100 15.84 12.68 22.13
C LEU A 100 17.25 12.17 21.79
N GLY A 101 17.85 12.67 20.70
CA GLY A 101 19.13 12.19 20.19
C GLY A 101 18.98 10.88 19.42
N SER A 102 17.94 10.81 18.60
CA SER A 102 17.68 9.63 17.77
C SER A 102 18.75 9.45 16.69
N VAL A 103 19.03 8.19 16.31
CA VAL A 103 20.10 7.89 15.34
C VAL A 103 19.75 8.39 13.92
N ASN A 104 18.48 8.28 13.53
CA ASN A 104 18.02 8.63 12.18
C ASN A 104 17.30 9.98 12.13
N GLY A 105 17.23 10.70 13.24
CA GLY A 105 16.59 12.00 13.35
C GLY A 105 15.07 11.95 13.34
N THR A 106 14.49 13.10 13.68
CA THR A 106 13.07 13.41 13.56
C THR A 106 12.90 14.54 12.54
N LEU A 107 11.96 14.42 11.61
CA LEU A 107 11.64 15.47 10.64
C LEU A 107 10.22 16.00 10.87
N ILE A 108 10.03 17.31 10.71
CA ILE A 108 8.71 17.94 10.65
C ILE A 108 8.57 18.59 9.27
N ASN A 109 7.54 18.22 8.52
CA ASN A 109 7.26 18.72 7.17
C ASN A 109 8.50 18.66 6.25
N ASP A 110 9.23 17.54 6.29
CA ASP A 110 10.45 17.28 5.51
C ASP A 110 11.70 18.09 5.94
N HIS A 111 11.63 18.78 7.08
CA HIS A 111 12.77 19.49 7.68
C HIS A 111 13.25 18.79 8.95
N GLU A 112 14.56 18.58 9.07
CA GLU A 112 15.15 18.01 10.29
C GLU A 112 14.97 18.92 11.51
N LEU A 113 14.70 18.29 12.65
CA LEU A 113 14.55 18.97 13.92
C LEU A 113 15.92 19.35 14.48
N HIS A 114 16.41 20.54 14.15
CA HIS A 114 17.70 21.05 14.68
C HIS A 114 17.57 21.76 16.04
N GLU A 115 16.35 22.19 16.40
CA GLU A 115 16.08 22.90 17.65
C GLU A 115 15.81 21.96 18.81
N ALA A 116 16.07 22.42 20.04
CA ALA A 116 15.79 21.64 21.25
C ALA A 116 14.30 21.31 21.43
N SER A 117 13.37 22.03 20.78
CA SER A 117 11.95 21.73 20.74
C SER A 117 11.25 22.61 19.71
N THR A 118 10.41 22.05 18.85
CA THR A 118 9.62 22.80 17.85
C THR A 118 8.13 22.71 18.16
N THR A 119 7.40 23.80 17.92
CA THR A 119 5.94 23.85 18.13
C THR A 119 5.21 23.21 16.95
N LEU A 120 4.24 22.34 17.24
CA LEU A 120 3.43 21.64 16.23
C LEU A 120 2.12 22.38 15.94
N ARG A 121 1.64 22.22 14.71
CA ARG A 121 0.37 22.71 14.19
C ARG A 121 -0.45 21.55 13.64
N ALA A 122 -1.77 21.74 13.60
CA ALA A 122 -2.67 20.77 12.99
C ALA A 122 -2.26 20.48 11.53
N GLY A 123 -2.16 19.20 11.20
CA GLY A 123 -1.75 18.72 9.87
C GLY A 123 -0.24 18.62 9.67
N ASP A 124 0.59 18.95 10.66
CA ASP A 124 2.04 18.77 10.54
C ASP A 124 2.40 17.30 10.32
N ARG A 125 3.31 17.07 9.36
CA ARG A 125 3.89 15.76 9.07
C ARG A 125 5.09 15.53 9.95
N ILE A 126 5.08 14.44 10.70
CA ILE A 126 6.15 14.07 11.61
C ILE A 126 6.72 12.74 11.13
N HIS A 127 8.01 12.70 10.81
CA HIS A 127 8.74 11.48 10.55
C HIS A 127 9.66 11.19 11.73
N VAL A 128 9.54 10.00 12.32
CA VAL A 128 10.49 9.46 13.30
C VAL A 128 11.27 8.34 12.63
N GLY A 129 12.54 8.59 12.30
CA GLY A 129 13.26 7.76 11.36
C GLY A 129 12.52 7.69 10.02
N GLN A 130 12.13 6.49 9.59
CA GLN A 130 11.42 6.25 8.33
C GLN A 130 9.89 6.16 8.49
N VAL A 131 9.34 6.30 9.70
CA VAL A 131 7.90 6.15 9.95
C VAL A 131 7.23 7.52 10.07
N GLY A 132 6.27 7.79 9.18
CA GLY A 132 5.54 9.05 9.12
C GLY A 132 4.19 9.04 9.87
N PHE A 133 3.81 10.20 10.38
CA PHE A 133 2.55 10.48 11.05
C PHE A 133 2.03 11.87 10.67
N TYR A 134 0.72 12.06 10.72
CA TYR A 134 0.14 13.40 10.81
C TYR A 134 -0.25 13.73 12.24
N PHE A 135 0.03 14.95 12.68
CA PHE A 135 -0.41 15.44 13.98
C PHE A 135 -1.73 16.21 13.88
N LEU A 136 -2.73 15.80 14.66
CA LEU A 136 -4.00 16.52 14.80
C LEU A 136 -4.27 16.84 16.28
N PRO A 137 -4.37 18.13 16.68
CA PRO A 137 -4.62 18.51 18.08
C PRO A 137 -6.05 18.19 18.55
N ASP A 138 -7.01 18.10 17.63
CA ASP A 138 -8.45 17.91 17.93
C ASP A 138 -9.01 16.63 17.28
N GLY A 139 -8.30 15.50 17.43
CA GLY A 139 -8.68 14.20 16.83
C GLY A 139 -9.58 13.32 17.69
N ALA A 140 -10.02 13.79 18.87
CA ALA A 140 -10.77 13.00 19.85
C ALA A 140 -12.05 12.36 19.32
N ASN A 141 -12.69 13.00 18.34
CA ASN A 141 -13.97 12.58 17.76
C ASN A 141 -13.83 11.70 16.52
N LEU A 142 -12.60 11.40 16.08
CA LEU A 142 -12.39 10.52 14.94
C LEU A 142 -12.84 9.10 15.32
N PRO A 143 -13.72 8.45 14.52
CA PRO A 143 -14.15 7.10 14.83
C PRO A 143 -12.96 6.14 14.82
N PRO A 144 -12.97 5.10 15.68
CA PRO A 144 -11.89 4.13 15.70
C PRO A 144 -11.79 3.44 14.35
N VAL A 145 -10.58 3.35 13.82
CA VAL A 145 -10.31 2.61 12.59
C VAL A 145 -9.99 1.17 12.98
N THR A 146 -10.97 0.29 12.82
CA THR A 146 -10.73 -1.16 12.80
C THR A 146 -10.24 -1.54 11.42
N LEU A 147 -8.95 -1.84 11.31
CA LEU A 147 -8.43 -2.53 10.14
C LEU A 147 -8.99 -3.96 10.19
N ASP A 148 -9.61 -4.39 9.10
CA ASP A 148 -10.25 -5.70 9.03
C ASP A 148 -9.18 -6.79 9.25
N PRO A 149 -9.23 -7.58 10.35
CA PRO A 149 -8.20 -8.57 10.64
C PRO A 149 -8.16 -9.70 9.61
N ALA A 150 -9.16 -9.81 8.72
CA ALA A 150 -9.10 -10.66 7.55
C ALA A 150 -7.94 -10.31 6.59
N ALA A 151 -7.45 -9.06 6.59
CA ALA A 151 -6.24 -8.66 5.87
C ALA A 151 -4.93 -9.01 6.62
N ALA A 152 -5.04 -9.38 7.89
CA ALA A 152 -3.92 -9.71 8.80
C ALA A 152 -4.04 -11.14 9.39
N ASN A 153 -4.83 -12.02 8.77
CA ASN A 153 -4.90 -13.42 9.18
C ASN A 153 -3.61 -14.15 8.79
N THR A 154 -2.66 -14.16 9.72
CA THR A 154 -1.70 -15.27 9.77
C THR A 154 -2.47 -16.48 10.31
N LEU A 155 -2.93 -17.35 9.42
CA LEU A 155 -3.46 -18.66 9.80
C LEU A 155 -2.38 -19.39 10.60
N ARG A 156 -2.62 -19.57 11.91
CA ARG A 156 -1.84 -20.52 12.70
C ARG A 156 -2.39 -21.91 12.39
N PRO A 157 -1.55 -22.91 12.04
CA PRO A 157 -2.01 -24.25 11.66
C PRO A 157 -2.88 -24.98 12.70
N SER A 158 -2.93 -24.51 13.96
CA SER A 158 -3.52 -25.23 15.09
C SER A 158 -4.98 -24.91 15.40
N ASP A 159 -5.54 -23.78 14.94
CA ASP A 159 -6.89 -23.34 15.35
C ASP A 159 -7.98 -23.74 14.34
N ARG A 160 -7.98 -25.01 13.93
CA ARG A 160 -9.15 -25.61 13.26
C ARG A 160 -10.19 -25.95 14.32
N VAL A 161 -11.21 -25.11 14.47
CA VAL A 161 -12.46 -25.51 15.11
C VAL A 161 -13.17 -26.47 14.17
N ALA A 162 -13.30 -27.73 14.58
CA ALA A 162 -14.02 -28.75 13.83
C ALA A 162 -15.48 -28.34 13.64
N ALA A 163 -15.94 -28.26 12.39
CA ALA A 163 -17.35 -28.08 12.09
C ALA A 163 -18.12 -29.39 12.38
N PRO A 164 -19.37 -29.32 12.87
CA PRO A 164 -20.14 -30.50 13.22
C PRO A 164 -20.56 -31.27 11.96
N PRO A 165 -20.71 -32.61 12.04
CA PRO A 165 -21.07 -33.42 10.88
C PRO A 165 -22.54 -33.18 10.54
N SER A 166 -22.81 -32.68 9.34
CA SER A 166 -24.16 -32.76 8.76
C SER A 166 -24.32 -34.12 8.08
N PRO A 167 -25.37 -34.89 8.41
CA PRO A 167 -25.52 -36.24 7.89
C PRO A 167 -26.14 -36.22 6.49
N GLY A 168 -25.49 -36.97 5.58
CA GLY A 168 -26.17 -37.57 4.45
C GLY A 168 -25.66 -37.17 3.07
N LEU A 169 -24.43 -37.59 2.73
CA LEU A 169 -24.07 -38.08 1.39
C LEU A 169 -22.99 -39.16 1.55
N THR A 170 -23.20 -40.30 0.90
CA THR A 170 -22.40 -41.53 1.01
C THR A 170 -21.06 -41.43 0.27
N GLN A 171 -20.04 -42.00 0.92
CA GLN A 171 -18.59 -41.85 0.75
C GLN A 171 -18.07 -42.06 -0.69
N VAL A 172 -17.42 -41.02 -1.23
CA VAL A 172 -16.58 -41.05 -2.44
C VAL A 172 -15.31 -40.23 -2.17
N GLU A 173 -14.21 -40.86 -1.72
CA GLU A 173 -12.89 -40.25 -1.48
C GLU A 173 -11.81 -41.37 -1.57
N ALA A 174 -10.58 -41.24 -2.06
CA ALA A 174 -9.72 -40.08 -2.25
C ALA A 174 -8.69 -40.38 -3.37
N ALA A 175 -9.03 -40.10 -4.61
CA ALA A 175 -8.12 -40.13 -5.75
C ALA A 175 -8.35 -38.89 -6.59
N GLU A 176 -7.50 -37.88 -6.41
CA GLU A 176 -7.10 -36.85 -7.40
C GLU A 176 -6.25 -35.80 -6.68
N PHE A 177 -4.98 -36.16 -6.42
CA PHE A 177 -3.90 -35.21 -6.24
C PHE A 177 -3.54 -34.68 -7.64
N ASP A 178 -4.10 -33.55 -8.07
CA ASP A 178 -3.40 -32.52 -8.85
C ASP A 178 -4.30 -31.30 -9.11
N SER A 179 -3.72 -30.11 -9.06
CA SER A 179 -4.30 -28.79 -9.42
C SER A 179 -5.35 -28.18 -8.47
N GLU A 180 -4.88 -27.66 -7.33
CA GLU A 180 -5.59 -26.59 -6.61
C GLU A 180 -5.62 -25.32 -7.48
N ASN A 181 -6.79 -25.04 -8.05
CA ASN A 181 -7.06 -23.88 -8.89
C ASN A 181 -7.15 -22.61 -8.02
N THR A 182 -6.12 -21.74 -8.08
CA THR A 182 -5.95 -20.57 -7.19
C THR A 182 -6.66 -19.29 -7.64
N ASP A 183 -7.49 -19.34 -8.68
CA ASP A 183 -8.10 -18.17 -9.34
C ASP A 183 -9.45 -17.76 -8.75
N VAL A 184 -9.46 -17.32 -7.49
CA VAL A 184 -10.69 -16.82 -6.87
C VAL A 184 -11.03 -15.42 -7.42
N GLY A 185 -11.88 -15.36 -8.44
CA GLY A 185 -12.65 -14.16 -8.84
C GLY A 185 -12.09 -13.27 -9.94
N LEU A 186 -10.95 -13.61 -10.57
CA LEU A 186 -10.47 -12.88 -11.76
C LEU A 186 -11.12 -13.43 -13.04
N PRO A 187 -11.65 -12.57 -13.94
CA PRO A 187 -12.19 -13.04 -15.20
C PRO A 187 -11.08 -13.59 -16.11
N HIS A 188 -11.40 -14.67 -16.84
CA HIS A 188 -10.55 -15.17 -17.91
C HIS A 188 -10.86 -14.41 -19.20
N LEU A 189 -9.81 -14.01 -19.93
CA LEU A 189 -9.93 -13.36 -21.24
C LEU A 189 -9.03 -14.05 -22.24
N THR A 190 -9.51 -14.24 -23.46
CA THR A 190 -8.70 -14.73 -24.56
C THR A 190 -7.85 -13.59 -25.10
N MET A 191 -6.54 -13.83 -25.25
CA MET A 191 -5.59 -12.82 -25.70
C MET A 191 -4.67 -13.35 -26.81
N ARG A 192 -4.42 -12.51 -27.82
CA ARG A 192 -3.38 -12.73 -28.84
C ARG A 192 -2.45 -11.51 -28.93
N LEU A 193 -1.15 -11.78 -28.93
CA LEU A 193 -0.10 -10.77 -28.99
C LEU A 193 0.60 -10.84 -30.35
N ASN A 194 0.31 -9.89 -31.22
CA ASN A 194 0.89 -9.83 -32.57
C ASN A 194 1.93 -8.70 -32.64
N GLU A 195 3.20 -9.08 -32.64
CA GLU A 195 4.32 -8.15 -32.81
C GLU A 195 4.63 -8.00 -34.31
N PRO A 196 4.39 -6.85 -34.95
CA PRO A 196 4.70 -6.66 -36.35
C PRO A 196 6.22 -6.54 -36.52
N THR A 197 6.72 -7.17 -37.58
CA THR A 197 8.14 -7.27 -37.95
C THR A 197 8.85 -5.94 -38.24
N GLY A 198 8.18 -4.78 -38.06
CA GLY A 198 8.62 -3.46 -38.52
C GLY A 198 8.70 -2.35 -37.47
N GLY A 199 8.80 -2.65 -36.17
CA GLY A 199 9.20 -1.68 -35.13
C GLY A 199 8.21 -0.55 -34.79
N GLY A 200 6.99 -0.59 -35.34
CA GLY A 200 5.96 0.45 -35.16
C GLY A 200 5.00 0.26 -33.97
N GLY A 201 5.27 -0.69 -33.08
CA GLY A 201 4.35 -1.11 -32.01
C GLY A 201 3.45 -2.28 -32.42
N GLY A 202 2.83 -2.95 -31.45
CA GLY A 202 2.12 -4.22 -31.65
C GLY A 202 0.60 -4.15 -31.54
N LEU A 203 -0.06 -5.17 -32.09
CA LEU A 203 -1.50 -5.36 -32.04
C LEU A 203 -1.83 -6.40 -30.98
N VAL A 204 -2.67 -6.03 -30.03
CA VAL A 204 -3.20 -6.94 -29.01
C VAL A 204 -4.67 -7.20 -29.33
N GLU A 205 -5.05 -8.46 -29.46
CA GLU A 205 -6.45 -8.88 -29.55
C GLU A 205 -6.91 -9.41 -28.18
N ILE A 206 -8.03 -8.90 -27.66
CA ILE A 206 -8.59 -9.26 -26.36
C ILE A 206 -10.09 -9.51 -26.55
N ASP A 207 -10.56 -10.75 -26.39
CA ASP A 207 -11.96 -11.16 -26.63
C ASP A 207 -12.53 -10.60 -27.96
N GLY A 208 -11.74 -10.69 -29.05
CA GLY A 208 -12.11 -10.21 -30.38
C GLY A 208 -12.00 -8.69 -30.60
N LYS A 209 -11.60 -7.92 -29.58
CA LYS A 209 -11.33 -6.48 -29.68
C LYS A 209 -9.86 -6.23 -29.99
N HIS A 210 -9.60 -5.30 -30.89
CA HIS A 210 -8.26 -4.98 -31.36
C HIS A 210 -7.72 -3.70 -30.73
N VAL A 211 -6.55 -3.77 -30.10
CA VAL A 211 -5.87 -2.65 -29.45
C VAL A 211 -4.50 -2.43 -30.09
N GLN A 212 -4.35 -1.30 -30.79
CA GLN A 212 -3.06 -0.88 -31.34
C GLN A 212 -2.25 -0.16 -30.24
N LEU A 213 -1.06 -0.67 -29.94
CA LEU A 213 -0.14 -0.12 -28.95
C LEU A 213 1.17 0.31 -29.62
N THR A 214 1.82 1.36 -29.10
CA THR A 214 3.19 1.71 -29.50
C THR A 214 4.20 0.68 -28.99
N THR A 215 5.45 0.67 -29.46
CA THR A 215 6.46 -0.33 -29.08
C THR A 215 6.59 -0.54 -27.58
N THR A 216 6.93 0.50 -26.81
CA THR A 216 7.05 0.41 -25.34
C THR A 216 5.72 0.04 -24.65
N GLN A 217 4.58 0.44 -25.23
CA GLN A 217 3.25 0.09 -24.68
C GLN A 217 2.95 -1.40 -24.86
N PHE A 218 3.28 -1.93 -26.03
CA PHE A 218 3.12 -3.34 -26.36
C PHE A 218 4.06 -4.20 -25.51
N GLU A 219 5.34 -3.85 -25.41
CA GLU A 219 6.31 -4.55 -24.55
C GLU A 219 5.83 -4.62 -23.10
N PHE A 220 5.37 -3.49 -22.55
CA PHE A 220 4.80 -3.43 -21.20
C PHE A 220 3.59 -4.35 -21.06
N PHE A 221 2.62 -4.27 -21.96
CA PHE A 221 1.41 -5.07 -21.86
C PHE A 221 1.70 -6.56 -22.04
N ALA A 222 2.53 -6.91 -23.02
CA ALA A 222 2.99 -8.28 -23.27
C ALA A 222 3.73 -8.86 -22.06
N LEU A 223 4.56 -8.06 -21.37
CA LEU A 223 5.25 -8.47 -20.15
C LEU A 223 4.24 -8.82 -19.04
N LEU A 224 3.20 -8.01 -18.83
CA LEU A 224 2.16 -8.33 -17.84
C LEU A 224 1.38 -9.60 -18.21
N VAL A 225 1.03 -9.77 -19.49
CA VAL A 225 0.33 -10.98 -19.98
C VAL A 225 1.18 -12.22 -19.72
N ARG A 226 2.45 -12.20 -20.14
CA ARG A 226 3.37 -13.33 -19.97
C ARG A 226 3.62 -13.64 -18.50
N ARG A 227 3.83 -12.61 -17.68
CA ARG A 227 4.03 -12.75 -16.23
C ARG A 227 2.83 -13.41 -15.56
N MET A 228 1.62 -12.96 -15.88
CA MET A 228 0.36 -13.51 -15.34
C MET A 228 0.14 -14.97 -15.76
N ALA A 229 0.48 -15.32 -17.01
CA ALA A 229 0.40 -16.69 -17.51
C ALA A 229 1.46 -17.61 -16.87
N SER A 230 2.72 -17.15 -16.77
CA SER A 230 3.82 -17.97 -16.26
C SER A 230 3.75 -18.27 -14.77
N GLU A 231 3.08 -17.42 -14.00
CA GLU A 231 2.97 -17.53 -12.54
C GLU A 231 1.66 -18.18 -12.10
N GLU A 232 1.11 -19.11 -12.89
CA GLU A 232 -0.18 -19.78 -12.61
C GLU A 232 -0.23 -20.48 -11.25
N THR A 233 0.89 -21.05 -10.81
CA THR A 233 1.02 -21.73 -9.52
C THR A 233 1.23 -20.76 -8.35
N GLN A 234 1.44 -19.46 -8.63
CA GLN A 234 1.62 -18.48 -7.57
C GLN A 234 0.26 -18.11 -6.95
N PRO A 235 0.21 -17.82 -5.63
CA PRO A 235 -0.99 -17.32 -5.00
C PRO A 235 -1.51 -16.08 -5.73
N HIS A 236 -2.83 -15.98 -5.93
CA HIS A 236 -3.47 -14.83 -6.58
C HIS A 236 -3.11 -13.49 -5.93
N LEU A 237 -2.67 -13.47 -4.66
CA LEU A 237 -2.20 -12.27 -4.01
C LEU A 237 -0.92 -11.73 -4.62
N VAL A 238 -0.03 -12.55 -5.18
CA VAL A 238 1.28 -12.12 -5.70
C VAL A 238 1.47 -12.41 -7.19
N ARG A 239 0.64 -13.28 -7.75
CA ARG A 239 0.65 -13.65 -9.17
C ARG A 239 0.59 -12.43 -10.08
N GLY A 240 1.47 -12.40 -11.08
CA GLY A 240 1.38 -11.49 -12.23
C GLY A 240 1.99 -10.11 -12.02
N PHE A 241 2.49 -9.79 -10.82
CA PHE A 241 3.03 -8.47 -10.51
C PHE A 241 4.45 -8.26 -11.06
N VAL A 242 4.62 -7.16 -11.77
CA VAL A 242 5.90 -6.68 -12.32
C VAL A 242 6.27 -5.38 -11.64
N ARG A 243 7.48 -5.31 -11.07
CA ARG A 243 7.95 -4.16 -10.29
C ARG A 243 8.30 -2.97 -11.19
N THR A 244 8.14 -1.75 -10.68
CA THR A 244 8.55 -0.53 -11.41
C THR A 244 10.01 -0.56 -11.84
N SER A 245 10.91 -1.07 -10.99
CA SER A 245 12.34 -1.19 -11.33
C SER A 245 12.61 -2.17 -12.48
N GLU A 246 11.81 -3.23 -12.57
CA GLU A 246 11.88 -4.22 -13.67
C GLU A 246 11.38 -3.58 -14.97
N LEU A 247 10.27 -2.84 -14.92
CA LEU A 247 9.78 -2.09 -16.08
C LEU A 247 10.77 -1.03 -16.58
N ILE A 248 11.49 -0.37 -15.66
CA ILE A 248 12.52 0.59 -16.02
C ILE A 248 13.70 -0.11 -16.73
N GLY A 249 14.06 -1.32 -16.31
CA GLY A 249 15.19 -2.07 -16.88
C GLY A 249 14.87 -2.82 -18.18
N ASP A 250 13.66 -3.35 -18.31
CA ASP A 250 13.34 -4.35 -19.34
C ASP A 250 12.61 -3.78 -20.56
N LEU A 251 12.12 -2.54 -20.48
CA LEU A 251 11.37 -1.89 -21.57
C LEU A 251 12.26 -0.99 -22.44
N SER A 252 11.90 -0.87 -23.72
CA SER A 252 12.54 0.04 -24.67
C SER A 252 12.04 1.47 -24.48
N TRP A 253 12.73 2.24 -23.64
CA TRP A 253 12.40 3.63 -23.35
C TRP A 253 12.98 4.61 -24.38
N ASP A 254 12.17 5.61 -24.76
CA ASP A 254 12.62 6.73 -25.62
C ASP A 254 13.43 7.80 -24.84
N THR A 255 13.65 7.60 -23.54
CA THR A 255 14.40 8.52 -22.67
C THR A 255 15.71 7.87 -22.20
N ARG A 256 16.75 8.70 -22.01
CA ARG A 256 18.06 8.25 -21.53
C ARG A 256 18.06 7.85 -20.06
N GLU A 257 17.16 8.43 -19.26
CA GLU A 257 17.04 8.20 -17.82
C GLU A 257 15.57 7.91 -17.45
N PRO A 258 15.09 6.68 -17.74
CA PRO A 258 13.75 6.26 -17.35
C PRO A 258 13.61 6.19 -15.83
N GLY A 259 12.41 6.50 -15.34
CA GLY A 259 12.13 6.61 -13.91
C GLY A 259 10.64 6.48 -13.64
N ASP A 260 10.25 6.55 -12.37
CA ASP A 260 8.87 6.24 -11.92
C ASP A 260 7.79 7.04 -12.65
N ASN A 261 8.06 8.33 -12.93
CA ASN A 261 7.12 9.17 -13.69
C ASN A 261 6.92 8.67 -15.13
N HIS A 262 7.97 8.18 -15.78
CA HIS A 262 7.88 7.62 -17.14
C HIS A 262 7.02 6.35 -17.15
N VAL A 263 7.17 5.48 -16.12
CA VAL A 263 6.33 4.30 -15.92
C VAL A 263 4.88 4.69 -15.69
N LYS A 264 4.61 5.64 -14.79
CA LYS A 264 3.25 6.14 -14.52
C LYS A 264 2.58 6.67 -15.80
N GLN A 265 3.31 7.43 -16.64
CA GLN A 265 2.79 7.93 -17.92
C GLN A 265 2.59 6.82 -18.95
N LEU A 266 3.46 5.81 -19.01
CA LEU A 266 3.30 4.63 -19.86
C LEU A 266 2.00 3.88 -19.50
N VAL A 267 1.83 3.53 -18.24
CA VAL A 267 0.64 2.84 -17.72
C VAL A 267 -0.63 3.63 -18.04
N ARG A 268 -0.61 4.94 -17.81
CA ARG A 268 -1.73 5.83 -18.13
C ARG A 268 -2.09 5.82 -19.62
N ARG A 269 -1.09 5.77 -20.52
CA ARG A 269 -1.31 5.68 -21.97
C ARG A 269 -1.92 4.33 -22.37
N VAL A 270 -1.44 3.22 -21.81
CA VAL A 270 -1.99 1.88 -22.09
C VAL A 270 -3.43 1.75 -21.59
N ARG A 271 -3.73 2.20 -20.36
CA ARG A 271 -5.11 2.25 -19.85
C ARG A 271 -6.07 2.99 -20.79
N ARG A 272 -5.63 4.15 -21.32
CA ARG A 272 -6.42 4.92 -22.29
C ARG A 272 -6.64 4.17 -23.59
N ALA A 273 -5.64 3.45 -24.10
CA ALA A 273 -5.76 2.65 -25.31
C ALA A 273 -6.77 1.50 -25.14
N LEU A 274 -6.73 0.78 -24.01
CA LEU A 274 -7.68 -0.29 -23.68
C LEU A 274 -9.11 0.22 -23.55
N VAL A 275 -9.31 1.36 -22.86
CA VAL A 275 -10.63 1.99 -22.73
C VAL A 275 -11.15 2.48 -24.09
N LYS A 276 -10.30 3.07 -24.92
CA LYS A 276 -10.66 3.51 -26.28
C LYS A 276 -11.11 2.36 -27.19
N ALA A 277 -10.55 1.17 -26.98
CA ALA A 277 -10.93 -0.06 -27.69
C ALA A 277 -12.10 -0.80 -27.01
N GLU A 278 -12.78 -0.18 -26.05
CA GLU A 278 -13.92 -0.74 -25.30
C GLU A 278 -13.59 -2.00 -24.49
N VAL A 279 -12.31 -2.30 -24.24
CA VAL A 279 -11.88 -3.44 -23.41
C VAL A 279 -12.05 -3.13 -21.92
N GLY A 280 -11.88 -1.85 -21.54
CA GLY A 280 -11.89 -1.41 -20.15
C GLY A 280 -10.49 -1.37 -19.52
N ASP A 281 -10.40 -0.99 -18.25
CA ASP A 281 -9.11 -0.96 -17.55
C ASP A 281 -8.75 -2.36 -17.03
N LEU A 282 -7.74 -2.98 -17.61
CA LEU A 282 -7.27 -4.31 -17.22
C LEU A 282 -6.07 -4.29 -16.26
N ILE A 283 -5.52 -3.12 -15.94
CA ILE A 283 -4.24 -3.01 -15.23
C ILE A 283 -4.47 -2.70 -13.75
N GLU A 284 -4.02 -3.61 -12.87
CA GLU A 284 -3.92 -3.35 -11.44
C GLU A 284 -2.61 -2.63 -11.13
N SER A 285 -2.67 -1.66 -10.23
CA SER A 285 -1.49 -1.04 -9.63
C SER A 285 -1.53 -1.30 -8.13
N ARG A 286 -0.44 -1.83 -7.58
CA ARG A 286 -0.33 -2.06 -6.13
C ARG A 286 1.01 -1.58 -5.61
N HIS A 287 0.96 -0.75 -4.58
CA HIS A 287 2.15 -0.21 -3.92
C HIS A 287 3.10 -1.36 -3.49
N ARG A 288 4.41 -1.23 -3.79
CA ARG A 288 5.50 -2.22 -3.61
C ARG A 288 5.47 -3.50 -4.44
N PHE A 289 4.37 -3.81 -5.10
CA PHE A 289 4.30 -4.95 -6.02
C PHE A 289 4.46 -4.54 -7.48
N GLY A 290 4.01 -3.32 -7.81
CA GLY A 290 4.06 -2.78 -9.16
C GLY A 290 2.75 -3.00 -9.89
N TYR A 291 2.80 -3.56 -11.09
CA TYR A 291 1.67 -3.62 -12.01
C TYR A 291 1.38 -5.06 -12.44
N ARG A 292 0.11 -5.41 -12.61
CA ARG A 292 -0.31 -6.69 -13.18
C ARG A 292 -1.61 -6.57 -13.97
N LEU A 293 -2.01 -7.66 -14.61
CA LEU A 293 -3.37 -7.79 -15.15
C LEU A 293 -4.36 -8.18 -14.06
N ARG A 294 -5.57 -7.62 -14.12
CA ARG A 294 -6.75 -8.03 -13.32
C ARG A 294 -7.55 -9.15 -13.98
N VAL A 295 -6.92 -9.90 -14.87
CA VAL A 295 -7.53 -10.97 -15.68
C VAL A 295 -6.54 -12.11 -15.80
N VAL A 296 -7.03 -13.33 -15.98
CA VAL A 296 -6.19 -14.48 -16.30
C VAL A 296 -6.19 -14.65 -17.83
N PRO A 297 -5.05 -14.42 -18.51
CA PRO A 297 -4.99 -14.50 -19.96
C PRO A 297 -4.98 -15.96 -20.44
N HIS A 298 -5.87 -16.30 -21.35
CA HIS A 298 -5.76 -17.51 -22.15
C HIS A 298 -5.09 -17.14 -23.48
N LEU A 299 -3.81 -17.49 -23.63
CA LEU A 299 -3.02 -17.17 -24.81
C LEU A 299 -3.37 -18.13 -25.95
N GLU A 300 -3.95 -17.60 -27.02
CA GLU A 300 -4.11 -18.35 -28.26
C GLU A 300 -2.84 -18.25 -29.10
N SER A 301 -2.36 -19.39 -29.59
CA SER A 301 -1.19 -19.52 -30.47
C SER A 301 -1.51 -19.13 -31.90
#